data_AF-A0A961PHJ1-F1
#
_entry.id   AF-A0A961PHJ1-F1
#
_cell.length_a   1.000
_cell.length_b   1.000
_cell.length_c   1.000
_cell.angle_alpha   90.00
_cell.angle_beta   90.00
_cell.angle_gamma   90.00
#
_symmetry.space_group_name_H-M   'P 1'
#
loop_
_entity.id
_entity.type
_entity.pdbx_description
1 polymer ?
#
loop_
_entity_poly.entity_id
_entity_poly.type
_entity_poly.pdbx_seq_one_letter_code
_entity_poly.pdbx_strand_id
1 'polypeptide(L)'
;LPARPLSVSPQHRLLVASPIAGRMFGAREVLVPAAKLRGLPGIGPDRSAALVRYLHLFFGTHEVLLAEGAPVESFLPEAQALRALSPAARRALAALAPAPVDPARLLIETGPAVRELIRRHRKNVKPLCTPSVLRRVKRAKTRRPLRLVVG
;
A
#
# COMPACT_ATOMS: atom_id res chain seq x y z
N LEU A 1 -10.62 4.59 -9.35
CA LEU A 1 -9.36 3.95 -8.89
C LEU A 1 -9.65 2.48 -8.75
N PRO A 2 -8.78 1.55 -9.16
CA PRO A 2 -7.68 1.63 -10.15
C PRO A 2 -8.18 1.92 -11.59
N ALA A 3 -7.28 1.96 -12.60
CA ALA A 3 -7.62 2.12 -14.03
C ALA A 3 -8.11 0.82 -14.69
N ARG A 4 -7.66 -0.32 -14.17
CA ARG A 4 -8.16 -1.68 -14.44
C ARG A 4 -8.11 -2.50 -13.14
N PRO A 5 -8.78 -3.66 -13.04
CA PRO A 5 -8.73 -4.47 -11.83
C PRO A 5 -7.30 -4.70 -11.33
N LEU A 6 -7.07 -4.51 -10.03
CA LEU A 6 -5.78 -4.60 -9.38
C LEU A 6 -5.85 -5.64 -8.26
N SER A 7 -5.08 -6.73 -8.39
CA SER A 7 -4.92 -7.74 -7.35
C SER A 7 -3.67 -7.45 -6.53
N VAL A 8 -3.81 -7.45 -5.20
CA VAL A 8 -2.72 -7.20 -4.26
C VAL A 8 -2.77 -8.18 -3.09
N SER A 9 -1.64 -8.32 -2.39
CA SER A 9 -1.63 -9.06 -1.12
C SER A 9 -2.58 -8.40 -0.11
N PRO A 10 -3.27 -9.16 0.76
CA PRO A 10 -4.14 -8.60 1.81
C PRO A 10 -3.45 -7.53 2.69
N GLN A 11 -2.15 -7.68 2.93
CA GLN A 11 -1.35 -6.74 3.74
C GLN A 11 -0.69 -5.64 2.90
N HIS A 12 -0.87 -5.62 1.58
CA HIS A 12 -0.37 -4.53 0.75
C HIS A 12 -1.06 -3.24 1.13
N ARG A 13 -0.28 -2.20 1.40
CA ARG A 13 -0.79 -0.90 1.84
C ARG A 13 -1.10 0.00 0.65
N LEU A 14 -2.29 0.57 0.65
CA LEU A 14 -2.74 1.58 -0.31
C LEU A 14 -2.71 2.94 0.35
N LEU A 15 -2.35 3.97 -0.43
CA LEU A 15 -2.40 5.35 0.02
C LEU A 15 -3.85 5.85 0.02
N VAL A 16 -4.27 6.41 1.15
CA VAL A 16 -5.45 7.26 1.27
C VAL A 16 -4.96 8.68 1.51
N ALA A 17 -5.29 9.58 0.59
CA ALA A 17 -4.87 10.96 0.63
C ALA A 17 -6.08 11.91 0.52
N SER A 18 -6.59 12.34 1.65
CA SER A 18 -7.84 13.08 1.73
C SER A 18 -7.90 14.06 2.91
N PRO A 19 -8.76 15.10 2.83
CA PRO A 19 -9.05 15.94 3.99
C PRO A 19 -9.67 15.18 5.17
N ILE A 20 -10.32 14.05 4.90
CA ILE A 20 -10.90 13.19 5.95
C ILE A 20 -9.77 12.54 6.75
N ALA A 21 -8.76 11.98 6.08
CA ALA A 21 -7.58 11.42 6.74
C ALA A 21 -6.88 12.48 7.61
N GLY A 22 -6.70 13.70 7.07
CA GLY A 22 -6.12 14.81 7.81
C GLY A 22 -6.87 15.16 9.11
N ARG A 23 -8.21 15.19 9.06
CA ARG A 23 -9.04 15.45 10.25
C ARG A 23 -9.07 14.30 11.26
N MET A 24 -8.87 13.07 10.81
CA MET A 24 -8.93 11.90 11.69
C MET A 24 -7.60 11.58 12.35
N PHE A 25 -6.50 11.78 11.63
CA PHE A 25 -5.19 11.24 12.01
C PHE A 25 -4.10 12.32 12.10
N GLY A 26 -4.44 13.59 11.87
CA GLY A 26 -3.45 14.67 11.76
C GLY A 26 -2.58 14.60 10.50
N ALA A 27 -2.72 13.56 9.67
CA ALA A 27 -1.96 13.36 8.45
C ALA A 27 -2.88 13.32 7.22
N ARG A 28 -2.60 14.14 6.21
CA ARG A 28 -3.38 14.18 4.96
C ARG A 28 -3.16 12.96 4.06
N GLU A 29 -2.09 12.21 4.30
CA GLU A 29 -1.68 11.01 3.58
C GLU A 29 -1.42 9.91 4.59
N VAL A 30 -2.18 8.82 4.47
CA VAL A 30 -2.06 7.64 5.32
C VAL A 30 -2.03 6.37 4.48
N LEU A 31 -1.42 5.32 5.01
CA LEU A 31 -1.40 4.00 4.42
C LEU A 31 -2.40 3.09 5.12
N VAL A 32 -3.14 2.31 4.35
CA VAL A 32 -4.13 1.37 4.86
C VAL A 32 -3.95 0.01 4.18
N PRO A 33 -3.87 -1.12 4.94
CA PRO A 33 -3.82 -2.45 4.35
C PRO A 33 -5.08 -2.76 3.52
N ALA A 34 -4.89 -3.38 2.35
CA ALA A 34 -5.96 -3.73 1.41
C ALA A 34 -7.10 -4.51 2.07
N ALA A 35 -6.78 -5.47 2.94
CA ALA A 35 -7.76 -6.27 3.65
C ALA A 35 -8.69 -5.44 4.56
N LYS A 36 -8.24 -4.27 5.04
CA LYS A 36 -9.03 -3.40 5.92
C LYS A 36 -9.90 -2.41 5.13
N LEU A 37 -9.68 -2.28 3.81
CA LEU A 37 -10.52 -1.48 2.91
C LEU A 37 -11.75 -2.23 2.39
N ARG A 38 -11.91 -3.50 2.76
CA ARG A 38 -13.12 -4.31 2.51
C ARG A 38 -14.32 -3.62 3.17
N GLY A 39 -15.20 -3.03 2.37
CA GLY A 39 -16.26 -2.13 2.83
C GLY A 39 -16.44 -0.89 1.95
N LEU A 40 -15.47 -0.62 1.09
CA LEU A 40 -15.63 0.23 -0.09
C LEU A 40 -16.15 -0.59 -1.28
N PRO A 41 -16.97 0.02 -2.17
CA PRO A 41 -17.41 -0.64 -3.39
C PRO A 41 -16.24 -1.11 -4.26
N GLY A 42 -16.35 -2.32 -4.81
CA GLY A 42 -15.34 -2.89 -5.73
C GLY A 42 -14.09 -3.47 -5.06
N ILE A 43 -14.03 -3.54 -3.73
CA ILE A 43 -12.92 -4.17 -3.00
C ILE A 43 -13.40 -5.45 -2.32
N GLY A 44 -12.84 -6.60 -2.73
CA GLY A 44 -13.20 -7.91 -2.20
C GLY A 44 -12.04 -8.91 -2.27
N PRO A 45 -12.15 -10.06 -1.59
CA PRO A 45 -11.21 -11.14 -1.77
C PRO A 45 -11.36 -11.75 -3.18
N ASP A 46 -10.24 -11.90 -3.88
CA ASP A 46 -10.18 -12.72 -5.09
C ASP A 46 -9.87 -14.16 -4.68
N ARG A 47 -10.76 -15.08 -5.06
CA ARG A 47 -10.65 -16.53 -4.78
C ARG A 47 -10.48 -17.34 -6.06
N SER A 48 -10.35 -16.68 -7.21
CA SER A 48 -10.25 -17.35 -8.52
C SER A 48 -8.83 -17.82 -8.84
N ALA A 49 -7.82 -17.23 -8.23
CA ALA A 49 -6.42 -17.57 -8.48
C ALA A 49 -6.02 -18.88 -7.78
N ALA A 50 -5.63 -19.89 -8.57
CA ALA A 50 -5.08 -21.16 -8.06
C ALA A 50 -3.66 -20.99 -7.50
N LEU A 51 -2.88 -20.07 -8.08
CA LEU A 51 -1.53 -19.73 -7.66
C LEU A 51 -1.32 -18.23 -7.77
N VAL A 52 -0.69 -17.62 -6.76
CA VAL A 52 -0.34 -16.20 -6.74
C VAL A 52 1.16 -16.07 -6.55
N ARG A 53 1.81 -15.30 -7.41
CA ARG A 53 3.22 -14.91 -7.27
C ARG A 53 3.29 -13.43 -6.98
N TYR A 54 3.92 -13.06 -5.87
CA TYR A 54 4.08 -11.66 -5.48
C TYR A 54 5.42 -11.12 -5.94
N LEU A 55 5.39 -9.94 -6.55
CA LEU A 55 6.54 -9.17 -6.96
C LEU A 55 6.67 -7.95 -6.02
N HIS A 56 7.67 -7.99 -5.16
CA HIS A 56 7.93 -6.99 -4.15
C HIS A 56 9.09 -6.08 -4.58
N LEU A 57 8.82 -4.78 -4.71
CA LEU A 57 9.84 -3.79 -5.07
C LEU A 57 10.41 -3.18 -3.79
N PHE A 58 11.70 -3.36 -3.57
CA PHE A 58 12.42 -2.86 -2.40
C PHE A 58 13.30 -1.65 -2.77
N PHE A 59 13.28 -0.63 -1.92
CA PHE A 59 13.98 0.64 -2.12
C PHE A 59 14.75 1.01 -0.85
N GLY A 60 15.77 1.87 -0.96
CA GLY A 60 16.51 2.36 0.21
C GLY A 60 15.69 3.27 1.12
N THR A 61 14.58 3.79 0.61
CA THR A 61 13.55 4.50 1.39
C THR A 61 12.20 4.12 0.82
N HIS A 62 11.21 3.95 1.70
CA HIS A 62 9.87 3.53 1.34
C HIS A 62 9.21 4.52 0.39
N GLU A 63 8.77 4.04 -0.77
CA GLU A 63 8.15 4.87 -1.79
C GLU A 63 6.67 4.53 -1.97
N VAL A 64 5.89 5.53 -2.36
CA VAL A 64 4.54 5.31 -2.89
C VAL A 64 4.66 5.22 -4.41
N LEU A 65 4.21 4.11 -4.97
CA LEU A 65 4.22 3.79 -6.39
C LEU A 65 2.79 3.84 -6.95
N LEU A 66 2.66 3.85 -8.28
CA LEU A 66 1.37 3.64 -8.94
C LEU A 66 1.29 2.21 -9.48
N ALA A 67 0.34 1.43 -8.96
CA ALA A 67 -0.06 0.15 -9.50
C ALA A 67 -1.43 0.31 -10.16
N GLU A 68 -1.52 0.14 -11.49
CA GLU A 68 -2.75 0.38 -12.25
C GLU A 68 -3.40 1.74 -11.95
N GLY A 69 -2.57 2.76 -11.73
CA GLY A 69 -3.01 4.11 -11.36
C GLY A 69 -3.47 4.28 -9.91
N ALA A 70 -3.51 3.22 -9.11
CA ALA A 70 -3.74 3.30 -7.67
C ALA A 70 -2.42 3.50 -6.91
N PRO A 71 -2.34 4.45 -5.97
CA PRO A 71 -1.13 4.67 -5.18
C PRO A 71 -0.99 3.58 -4.10
N VAL A 72 0.12 2.85 -4.13
CA VAL A 72 0.43 1.73 -3.24
C VAL A 72 1.83 1.88 -2.66
N GLU A 73 2.08 1.30 -1.49
CA GLU A 73 3.42 1.30 -0.90
C GLU A 73 4.34 0.28 -1.60
N SER A 74 5.63 0.62 -1.69
CA SER A 74 6.72 -0.34 -1.92
C SER A 74 6.81 -1.37 -0.79
N PHE A 75 7.63 -2.41 -0.98
CA PHE A 75 7.75 -3.50 -0.02
C PHE A 75 8.44 -3.09 1.27
N LEU A 76 7.78 -3.27 2.42
CA LEU A 76 8.36 -3.13 3.77
C LEU A 76 8.62 -4.51 4.37
N PRO A 77 9.88 -4.86 4.67
CA PRO A 77 10.20 -6.14 5.26
C PRO A 77 9.95 -6.19 6.77
N GLU A 78 8.68 -6.04 7.15
CA GLU A 78 8.25 -6.33 8.51
C GLU A 78 8.22 -7.84 8.77
N ALA A 79 8.15 -8.24 10.04
CA ALA A 79 8.14 -9.65 10.44
C ALA A 79 7.10 -10.50 9.67
N GLN A 80 5.89 -9.97 9.44
CA GLN A 80 4.85 -10.69 8.70
C GLN A 80 5.18 -10.80 7.20
N ALA A 81 5.69 -9.74 6.59
CA ALA A 81 6.07 -9.71 5.19
C ALA A 81 7.26 -10.65 4.91
N LEU A 82 8.25 -10.67 5.81
CA LEU A 82 9.41 -11.57 5.74
C LEU A 82 9.02 -13.05 5.84
N ARG A 83 7.98 -13.39 6.61
CA ARG A 83 7.47 -14.77 6.69
C ARG A 83 6.87 -15.25 5.37
N ALA A 84 6.29 -14.34 4.58
CA ALA A 84 5.73 -14.65 3.26
C ALA A 84 6.79 -14.85 2.17
N LEU A 85 8.03 -14.43 2.40
CA LEU A 85 9.13 -14.61 1.45
C LEU A 85 9.69 -16.04 1.49
N SER A 86 10.25 -16.50 0.37
CA SER A 86 11.08 -17.71 0.36
C SER A 86 12.37 -17.51 1.18
N PRO A 87 13.02 -18.59 1.67
CA PRO A 87 14.32 -18.47 2.34
C PRO A 87 15.38 -17.77 1.49
N ALA A 88 15.39 -18.00 0.18
CA ALA A 88 16.30 -17.35 -0.76
C ALA A 88 16.02 -15.84 -0.85
N ALA A 89 14.75 -15.45 -0.96
CA ALA A 89 14.30 -14.06 -0.97
C ALA A 89 14.66 -13.32 0.35
N ARG A 90 14.50 -13.98 1.50
CA ARG A 90 14.92 -13.43 2.80
C ARG A 90 16.42 -13.15 2.87
N ARG A 91 17.26 -14.12 2.45
CA ARG A 91 18.73 -13.93 2.42
C ARG A 91 19.14 -12.82 1.47
N ALA A 92 18.54 -12.80 0.29
CA ALA A 92 18.73 -11.78 -0.74
C ALA A 92 18.42 -10.36 -0.23
N LEU A 93 17.40 -10.23 0.62
CA LEU A 93 17.02 -8.97 1.22
C LEU A 93 17.91 -8.60 2.41
N ALA A 94 18.26 -9.56 3.27
CA ALA A 94 19.15 -9.33 4.41
C ALA A 94 20.55 -8.82 3.99
N ALA A 95 21.00 -9.19 2.79
CA ALA A 95 22.25 -8.67 2.21
C ALA A 95 22.16 -7.19 1.78
N LEU A 96 20.97 -6.58 1.76
CA LEU A 96 20.76 -5.18 1.41
C LEU A 96 20.61 -4.37 2.71
N ALA A 97 21.73 -3.84 3.21
CA ALA A 97 21.77 -3.07 4.46
C ALA A 97 21.92 -1.54 4.22
N PRO A 98 21.37 -0.70 5.12
CA PRO A 98 20.30 -1.00 6.07
C PRO A 98 18.93 -0.95 5.37
N ALA A 99 18.06 -1.92 5.69
CA ALA A 99 16.69 -1.88 5.21
C ALA A 99 15.92 -0.75 5.92
N PRO A 100 15.20 0.11 5.19
CA PRO A 100 14.33 1.10 5.82
C PRO A 100 13.27 0.39 6.67
N VAL A 101 13.07 0.91 7.88
CA VAL A 101 12.14 0.36 8.88
C VAL A 101 10.81 1.10 8.93
N ASP A 102 10.77 2.32 8.39
CA ASP A 102 9.59 3.17 8.47
C ASP A 102 8.73 3.07 7.20
N PRO A 103 7.39 3.02 7.37
CA PRO A 103 6.49 3.09 6.23
C PRO A 103 6.60 4.44 5.51
N ALA A 104 6.22 4.47 4.23
CA ALA A 104 6.31 5.69 3.41
C ALA A 104 5.46 6.84 3.98
N ARG A 105 4.38 6.52 4.72
CA ARG A 105 3.48 7.47 5.37
C ARG A 105 2.95 6.86 6.67
N LEU A 106 2.23 7.66 7.46
CA LEU A 106 1.52 7.18 8.65
C LEU A 106 0.64 5.97 8.30
N LEU A 107 0.91 4.86 8.97
CA LEU A 107 0.20 3.61 8.77
C LEU A 107 -0.99 3.52 9.73
N ILE A 108 -2.18 3.25 9.20
CA ILE A 108 -3.40 3.06 9.99
C ILE A 108 -3.84 1.60 9.91
N GLU A 109 -3.53 0.85 10.97
CA GLU A 109 -3.88 -0.56 11.06
C GLU A 109 -5.07 -0.84 11.96
N THR A 110 -5.45 0.06 12.85
CA THR A 110 -6.54 -0.23 13.79
C THR A 110 -7.87 -0.35 13.03
N GLY A 111 -8.47 -1.55 13.09
CA GLY A 111 -9.71 -1.86 12.37
C GLY A 111 -10.84 -0.85 12.60
N PRO A 112 -11.13 -0.43 13.84
CA PRO A 112 -12.13 0.61 14.11
C PRO A 112 -11.85 1.94 13.39
N ALA A 113 -10.59 2.40 13.38
CA ALA A 113 -10.22 3.66 12.74
C ALA A 113 -10.38 3.59 11.22
N VAL A 114 -10.00 2.47 10.60
CA VAL A 114 -10.20 2.26 9.16
C VAL A 114 -11.69 2.19 8.81
N ARG A 115 -12.51 1.52 9.63
CA ARG A 115 -13.97 1.49 9.42
C ARG A 115 -14.59 2.89 9.49
N GLU A 116 -14.16 3.71 10.43
CA GLU A 116 -14.62 5.10 10.54
C GLU A 116 -14.18 5.94 9.34
N LEU A 117 -12.95 5.73 8.86
CA LEU A 117 -12.43 6.38 7.65
C LEU A 117 -13.29 6.04 6.44
N ILE A 118 -13.56 4.74 6.21
CA ILE A 118 -14.44 4.25 5.14
C ILE A 118 -15.83 4.88 5.26
N ARG A 119 -16.42 4.86 6.46
CA ARG A 119 -17.76 5.40 6.72
C ARG A 119 -17.83 6.89 6.37
N ARG A 120 -16.84 7.69 6.77
CA ARG A 120 -16.77 9.13 6.44
C ARG A 120 -16.58 9.37 4.95
N HIS A 121 -15.75 8.58 4.27
CA HIS A 121 -15.57 8.69 2.83
C HIS A 121 -16.86 8.40 2.06
N ARG A 122 -17.60 7.36 2.47
CA ARG A 122 -18.91 7.01 1.90
C ARG A 122 -19.95 8.09 2.18
N LYS A 123 -20.09 8.51 3.45
CA LYS A 123 -21.07 9.54 3.86
C LYS A 123 -20.90 10.86 3.08
N ASN A 124 -19.65 11.26 2.83
CA ASN A 124 -19.35 12.54 2.18
C ASN A 124 -19.09 12.43 0.68
N VAL A 125 -19.24 11.23 0.09
CA VAL A 125 -18.96 10.93 -1.32
C VAL A 125 -17.58 11.48 -1.74
N LYS A 126 -16.56 11.25 -0.90
CA LYS A 126 -15.20 11.72 -1.15
C LYS A 126 -14.32 10.58 -1.65
N PRO A 127 -13.53 10.77 -2.72
CA PRO A 127 -12.59 9.76 -3.17
C PRO A 127 -11.48 9.57 -2.14
N LEU A 128 -10.88 8.37 -2.12
CA LEU A 128 -9.76 8.06 -1.23
C LEU A 128 -8.49 8.86 -1.56
N CYS A 129 -8.31 9.23 -2.83
CA CYS A 129 -7.21 10.08 -3.27
C CYS A 129 -7.74 11.17 -4.20
N THR A 130 -7.12 12.34 -4.12
CA THR A 130 -7.42 13.46 -5.03
C THR A 130 -6.57 13.36 -6.31
N PRO A 131 -7.05 13.90 -7.45
CA PRO A 131 -6.25 13.92 -8.69
C PRO A 131 -4.90 14.63 -8.55
N SER A 132 -4.79 15.64 -7.67
CA SER A 132 -3.54 16.33 -7.39
C SER A 132 -2.50 15.40 -6.74
N VAL A 133 -2.93 14.55 -5.81
CA VAL A 133 -2.05 13.53 -5.19
C VAL A 133 -1.58 12.53 -6.26
N LEU A 134 -2.47 12.02 -7.10
CA LEU A 134 -2.09 11.07 -8.15
C LEU A 134 -1.07 11.68 -9.13
N ARG A 135 -1.26 12.95 -9.52
CA ARG A 135 -0.29 13.68 -10.36
C ARG A 135 1.05 13.85 -9.66
N ARG A 136 1.05 14.13 -8.34
CA ARG A 136 2.29 14.24 -7.56
C ARG A 136 3.03 12.91 -7.48
N VAL A 137 2.34 11.80 -7.19
CA VAL A 137 2.95 10.46 -7.19
C VAL A 137 3.49 10.12 -8.58
N LYS A 138 2.76 10.44 -9.66
CA LYS A 138 3.21 10.22 -11.04
C LYS A 138 4.45 11.05 -11.42
N ARG A 139 4.56 12.27 -10.90
CA ARG A 139 5.67 13.20 -11.19
C ARG A 139 6.88 13.01 -10.28
N ALA A 140 6.70 12.37 -9.13
CA ALA A 140 7.81 12.03 -8.26
C ALA A 140 8.79 11.16 -9.06
N LYS A 141 10.07 11.55 -9.11
CA LYS A 141 11.11 10.67 -9.63
C LYS A 141 11.18 9.46 -8.72
N THR A 142 10.54 8.37 -9.13
CA THR A 142 10.69 7.08 -8.47
C THR A 142 12.18 6.74 -8.53
N ARG A 143 12.79 6.46 -7.38
CA ARG A 143 14.18 5.99 -7.36
C ARG A 143 14.24 4.65 -8.09
N ARG A 144 15.42 4.20 -8.52
CA ARG A 144 15.51 2.81 -9.00
C ARG A 144 15.31 1.88 -7.80
N PRO A 145 14.47 0.83 -7.91
CA PRO A 145 14.37 -0.17 -6.85
C PRO A 145 15.76 -0.79 -6.64
N LEU A 146 16.14 -0.98 -5.38
CA LEU A 146 17.36 -1.69 -5.04
C LEU A 146 17.27 -3.16 -5.44
N ARG A 147 16.06 -3.75 -5.31
CA ARG A 147 15.82 -5.15 -5.66
C ARG A 147 14.35 -5.46 -5.92
N LEU A 148 14.12 -6.40 -6.83
CA LEU A 148 12.84 -7.09 -6.97
C LEU A 148 12.92 -8.43 -6.23
N VAL A 149 11.96 -8.67 -5.34
CA VAL A 149 11.87 -9.87 -4.49
C VAL A 149 10.62 -10.65 -4.89
N VAL A 150 10.74 -11.97 -5.04
CA VAL A 150 9.64 -12.85 -5.48
C VAL A 150 9.20 -13.74 -4.33
N GLY A 151 7.89 -13.79 -4.09
CA GLY A 151 7.21 -14.63 -3.09
C GLY A 151 6.13 -15.50 -3.70
#